data_AF-M1A8I9-F1
#
_entry.id   AF-M1A8I9-F1
#
_cell.length_a   1.000
_cell.length_b   1.000
_cell.length_c   1.000
_cell.angle_alpha   90.00
_cell.angle_beta   90.00
_cell.angle_gamma   90.00
#
_symmetry.space_group_name_H-M   'P 1'
#
loop_
_entity.id
_entity.type
_entity.pdbx_description
1 polymer ?
#
loop_
_entity_poly.entity_id
_entity_poly.type
_entity_poly.pdbx_seq_one_letter_code
_entity_poly.pdbx_strand_id
1 'polypeptide(L)'
;MERRQQRRLRLERHGLLSRKFSPKLRVFTSRKVFRSLLIVLAFIAILPPIYFHLRLRTFQKMQSQKCSWLRSIPLACAHGGDSSKAFPNTMEAYQIALDSQADCIEIDVSRSSDGVLFALHDRQGFATDNWEQQF
;
A
#
# COMPACT_ATOMS: atom_id res chain seq x y z
N MET A 1 -32.02 79.27 -9.82
CA MET A 1 -32.17 78.16 -10.81
C MET A 1 -31.28 76.94 -10.49
N GLU A 2 -30.32 77.03 -9.56
CA GLU A 2 -29.37 75.96 -9.21
C GLU A 2 -29.97 74.68 -8.60
N ARG A 3 -31.08 74.78 -7.85
CA ARG A 3 -31.70 73.60 -7.22
C ARG A 3 -32.25 72.57 -8.22
N ARG A 4 -32.50 72.98 -9.48
CA ARG A 4 -32.95 72.08 -10.56
C ARG A 4 -31.78 71.32 -11.20
N GLN A 5 -30.59 71.92 -11.31
CA GLN A 5 -29.39 71.26 -11.84
C GLN A 5 -28.83 70.22 -10.86
N GLN A 6 -28.81 70.53 -9.55
CA GLN A 6 -28.41 69.56 -8.52
C GLN A 6 -29.34 68.34 -8.47
N ARG A 7 -30.64 68.51 -8.73
CA ARG A 7 -31.59 67.38 -8.84
C ARG A 7 -31.34 66.51 -10.07
N ARG A 8 -31.00 67.10 -11.22
CA ARG A 8 -30.65 66.31 -12.44
C ARG A 8 -29.35 65.52 -12.26
N LEU A 9 -28.31 66.12 -11.70
CA LEU A 9 -27.03 65.44 -11.43
C LEU A 9 -27.18 64.28 -10.43
N ARG A 10 -28.08 64.42 -9.43
CA ARG A 10 -28.37 63.35 -8.47
C ARG A 10 -29.18 62.19 -9.08
N LEU A 11 -30.07 62.49 -10.02
CA LEU A 11 -30.87 61.49 -10.75
C LEU A 11 -30.02 60.67 -11.72
N GLU A 12 -29.08 61.29 -12.45
CA GLU A 12 -28.16 60.54 -13.32
C GLU A 12 -27.22 59.62 -12.53
N ARG A 13 -26.72 60.08 -11.37
CA ARG A 13 -25.85 59.26 -10.50
C ARG A 13 -26.57 58.01 -9.95
N HIS A 14 -27.89 58.09 -9.77
CA HIS A 14 -28.71 56.93 -9.36
C HIS A 14 -29.12 56.02 -10.53
N GLY A 15 -29.12 56.51 -11.77
CA GLY A 15 -29.41 55.70 -12.97
C GLY A 15 -28.29 54.72 -13.34
N LEU A 16 -27.04 55.05 -13.03
CA LEU A 16 -25.86 54.24 -13.38
C LEU A 16 -25.52 53.11 -12.37
N LEU A 17 -26.18 53.07 -11.21
CA LEU A 17 -25.96 52.04 -10.18
C LEU A 17 -27.08 50.99 -10.10
N SER A 18 -28.02 50.98 -11.04
CA SER A 18 -29.03 49.94 -11.14
C SER A 18 -28.67 48.92 -12.22
N ARG A 19 -27.57 48.21 -12.01
CA ARG A 19 -27.35 46.92 -12.68
C ARG A 19 -27.35 45.84 -11.61
N LYS A 20 -28.54 45.57 -11.07
CA LYS A 20 -28.81 44.33 -10.30
C LYS A 20 -28.66 43.15 -11.26
N PHE A 21 -27.43 42.67 -11.41
CA PHE A 21 -27.17 41.34 -11.94
C PHE A 21 -27.70 40.35 -10.91
N SER A 22 -28.95 39.93 -11.10
CA SER A 22 -29.52 38.82 -10.35
C SER A 22 -29.21 37.56 -11.17
N PRO A 23 -28.30 36.68 -10.74
CA PRO A 23 -28.26 35.36 -11.32
C PRO A 23 -29.57 34.71 -10.88
N LYS A 24 -30.54 34.59 -11.79
CA LYS A 24 -31.62 33.62 -11.63
C LYS A 24 -30.99 32.24 -11.78
N LEU A 25 -30.25 31.78 -10.77
CA LEU A 25 -29.98 30.38 -10.58
C LEU A 25 -31.31 29.76 -10.17
N ARG A 26 -32.12 29.40 -11.18
CA ARG A 26 -33.38 28.70 -10.96
C ARG A 26 -33.04 27.28 -10.57
N VAL A 27 -32.63 27.10 -9.32
CA VAL A 27 -32.46 25.79 -8.68
C VAL A 27 -33.87 25.22 -8.53
N PHE A 28 -34.35 24.58 -9.59
CA PHE A 28 -35.54 23.74 -9.54
C PHE A 28 -35.12 22.41 -8.91
N THR A 29 -34.72 22.42 -7.63
CA THR A 29 -34.49 21.18 -6.88
C THR A 29 -35.83 20.61 -6.49
N SER A 30 -36.46 19.91 -7.44
CA SER A 30 -37.51 18.97 -7.11
C SER A 30 -36.98 18.04 -6.01
N ARG A 31 -37.77 17.83 -4.95
CA ARG A 31 -37.41 16.92 -3.84
C ARG A 31 -36.96 15.55 -4.35
N LYS A 32 -37.44 15.13 -5.53
CA LYS A 32 -37.03 13.89 -6.21
C LYS A 32 -35.57 13.94 -6.68
N VAL A 33 -35.13 15.03 -7.30
CA VAL A 33 -33.75 15.22 -7.78
C VAL A 33 -32.79 15.28 -6.59
N PHE A 34 -33.16 16.01 -5.54
CA PHE A 34 -32.35 16.06 -4.31
C PHE A 34 -32.20 14.68 -3.66
N ARG A 35 -33.29 13.90 -3.58
CA ARG A 35 -33.24 12.52 -3.08
C ARG A 35 -32.36 11.62 -3.94
N SER A 36 -32.46 11.70 -5.27
CA SER A 36 -31.61 10.92 -6.18
C SER A 36 -30.13 11.25 -5.99
N LEU A 37 -29.78 12.53 -5.83
CA LEU A 37 -28.39 12.95 -5.58
C LEU A 37 -27.84 12.39 -4.27
N LEU A 38 -28.65 12.38 -3.19
CA LEU A 38 -28.24 11.79 -1.91
C LEU A 38 -28.01 10.28 -2.01
N ILE A 39 -28.84 9.57 -2.77
CA ILE A 39 -28.68 8.13 -3.00
C ILE A 39 -27.37 7.84 -3.73
N VAL A 40 -27.08 8.58 -4.81
CA VAL A 40 -25.83 8.42 -5.57
C VAL A 40 -24.61 8.70 -4.68
N LEU A 41 -24.66 9.77 -3.87
CA LEU A 41 -23.59 10.11 -2.93
C LEU A 41 -23.35 8.97 -1.92
N ALA A 42 -24.43 8.37 -1.41
CA ALA A 42 -24.33 7.24 -0.48
C ALA A 42 -23.66 6.01 -1.13
N PHE A 43 -24.01 5.68 -2.38
CA PHE A 43 -23.34 4.59 -3.11
C PHE A 43 -21.85 4.86 -3.32
N ILE A 44 -21.49 6.09 -3.70
CA ILE A 44 -20.09 6.51 -3.87
C ILE A 44 -19.32 6.42 -2.54
N ALA A 45 -19.96 6.74 -1.41
CA ALA A 45 -19.33 6.65 -0.10
C ALA A 45 -19.17 5.21 0.42
N ILE A 46 -20.08 4.31 0.05
CA ILE A 46 -20.17 2.96 0.63
C ILE A 46 -19.46 1.90 -0.23
N LEU A 47 -19.57 1.97 -1.56
CA LEU A 47 -19.03 0.94 -2.45
C LEU A 47 -17.50 0.80 -2.39
N PRO A 48 -16.69 1.89 -2.42
CA PRO A 48 -15.24 1.77 -2.38
C PRO A 48 -14.70 1.19 -1.06
N PRO A 49 -15.15 1.62 0.14
CA PRO A 49 -14.73 1.01 1.40
C PRO A 49 -15.11 -0.47 1.51
N ILE A 50 -16.32 -0.86 1.07
CA ILE A 50 -16.74 -2.27 1.06
C ILE A 50 -15.87 -3.08 0.12
N TYR A 51 -15.66 -2.60 -1.12
CA TYR A 51 -14.79 -3.27 -2.09
C TYR A 51 -13.37 -3.44 -1.55
N PHE A 52 -12.80 -2.37 -0.99
CA PHE A 52 -11.45 -2.39 -0.43
C PHE A 52 -11.35 -3.37 0.75
N HIS A 53 -12.30 -3.35 1.68
CA HIS A 53 -12.34 -4.25 2.82
C HIS A 53 -12.53 -5.73 2.42
N LEU A 54 -13.42 -6.02 1.47
CA LEU A 54 -13.58 -7.37 0.93
C LEU A 54 -12.30 -7.85 0.22
N ARG A 55 -11.65 -6.99 -0.56
CA ARG A 55 -10.40 -7.30 -1.25
C ARG A 55 -9.27 -7.58 -0.27
N LEU A 56 -9.12 -6.78 0.79
CA LEU A 56 -8.14 -7.00 1.85
C LEU A 56 -8.35 -8.34 2.56
N ARG A 57 -9.61 -8.71 2.88
CA ARG A 57 -9.92 -10.01 3.48
C ARG A 57 -9.51 -11.18 2.60
N THR A 58 -9.72 -11.06 1.28
CA THR A 58 -9.28 -12.09 0.32
C THR A 58 -7.76 -12.20 0.28
N PHE A 59 -7.03 -11.08 0.28
CA PHE A 59 -5.57 -11.08 0.35
C PHE A 59 -5.05 -11.73 1.64
N GLN A 60 -5.61 -11.36 2.79
CA GLN A 60 -5.25 -11.97 4.09
C GLN A 60 -5.53 -13.48 4.11
N LYS A 61 -6.65 -13.92 3.52
CA LYS A 61 -6.99 -15.36 3.41
C LYS A 61 -6.02 -16.12 2.50
N MET A 62 -5.60 -15.53 1.37
CA MET A 62 -4.58 -16.13 0.51
C MET A 62 -3.21 -16.23 1.21
N GLN A 63 -2.87 -15.24 2.04
CA GLN A 63 -1.62 -15.25 2.82
C GLN A 63 -1.66 -16.29 3.97
N SER A 64 -2.82 -16.47 4.63
CA SER A 64 -2.95 -17.40 5.75
C SER A 64 -3.05 -18.88 5.33
N GLN A 65 -3.55 -19.18 4.13
CA GLN A 65 -3.60 -20.58 3.64
C GLN A 65 -2.22 -21.13 3.26
N LYS A 66 -1.29 -20.27 2.81
CA LYS A 66 0.09 -20.71 2.52
C LYS A 66 0.82 -21.13 3.79
N CYS A 67 0.58 -20.51 4.95
CA CYS A 67 1.27 -20.88 6.19
C CYS A 67 0.58 -22.00 6.98
N SER A 68 -0.35 -22.76 6.37
CA SER A 68 -1.05 -23.84 7.08
C SER A 68 -0.10 -24.96 7.51
N TRP A 69 0.98 -25.22 6.76
CA TRP A 69 2.03 -26.19 7.13
C TRP A 69 2.81 -25.76 8.38
N LEU A 70 2.84 -24.46 8.71
CA LEU A 70 3.53 -23.92 9.88
C LEU A 70 2.78 -24.20 11.19
N ARG A 71 1.53 -24.68 11.09
CA ARG A 71 0.59 -24.85 12.21
C ARG A 71 0.38 -26.30 12.64
N SER A 72 1.00 -27.26 11.95
CA SER A 72 0.86 -28.69 12.20
C SER A 72 2.22 -29.31 12.47
N ILE A 73 2.36 -30.00 13.61
CA ILE A 73 3.52 -30.79 14.11
C ILE A 73 4.85 -30.01 14.29
N PRO A 74 5.74 -30.44 15.21
CA PRO A 74 7.04 -29.79 15.35
C PRO A 74 7.81 -29.92 14.03
N LEU A 75 8.19 -28.79 13.45
CA LEU A 75 9.00 -28.75 12.24
C LEU A 75 10.47 -28.99 12.61
N ALA A 76 11.13 -29.90 11.89
CA ALA A 76 12.57 -30.10 11.94
C ALA A 76 13.22 -29.24 10.85
N CYS A 77 13.72 -28.07 11.24
CA CYS A 77 14.35 -27.11 10.35
C CYS A 77 15.88 -27.15 10.46
N ALA A 78 16.57 -27.19 9.32
CA ALA A 78 18.02 -27.23 9.22
C ALA A 78 18.60 -25.79 9.24
N HIS A 79 19.31 -25.44 10.33
CA HIS A 79 19.90 -24.11 10.57
C HIS A 79 21.14 -23.88 9.70
N GLY A 80 21.03 -22.97 8.71
CA GLY A 80 22.03 -22.76 7.67
C GLY A 80 22.24 -23.98 6.75
N GLY A 81 21.23 -24.86 6.61
CA GLY A 81 21.39 -26.20 6.04
C GLY A 81 21.80 -27.24 7.09
N ASP A 82 22.31 -28.42 6.68
CA ASP A 82 22.85 -29.42 7.61
C ASP A 82 24.27 -29.03 8.03
N SER A 83 24.34 -28.04 8.92
CA SER A 83 25.58 -27.48 9.47
C SER A 83 26.36 -28.47 10.37
N SER A 84 25.81 -29.65 10.62
CA SER A 84 26.55 -30.74 11.28
C SER A 84 27.48 -31.50 10.33
N LYS A 85 27.22 -31.41 9.01
CA LYS A 85 27.97 -32.15 7.97
C LYS A 85 28.73 -31.27 6.98
N ALA A 86 28.29 -30.02 6.78
CA ALA A 86 28.96 -29.07 5.89
C ALA A 86 28.95 -27.65 6.49
N PHE A 87 29.73 -26.74 5.91
CA PHE A 87 29.77 -25.36 6.40
C PHE A 87 28.39 -24.68 6.21
N PRO A 88 27.85 -23.98 7.22
CA PRO A 88 26.52 -23.37 7.15
C PRO A 88 26.42 -22.36 6.01
N ASN A 89 25.20 -22.17 5.52
CA ASN A 89 24.84 -21.26 4.43
C ASN A 89 25.53 -21.56 3.08
N THR A 90 26.06 -22.77 2.89
CA THR A 90 26.62 -23.23 1.62
C THR A 90 25.65 -24.11 0.85
N MET A 91 25.89 -24.25 -0.46
CA MET A 91 25.07 -25.12 -1.31
C MET A 91 25.16 -26.59 -0.92
N GLU A 92 26.33 -27.01 -0.40
CA GLU A 92 26.53 -28.36 0.11
C GLU A 92 25.65 -28.63 1.34
N ALA A 93 25.66 -27.73 2.34
CA ALA A 93 24.83 -27.87 3.52
C ALA A 93 23.33 -27.89 3.19
N TYR A 94 22.90 -27.09 2.21
CA TYR A 94 21.52 -27.11 1.73
C TYR A 94 21.15 -28.42 1.05
N GLN A 95 22.03 -28.93 0.17
CA GLN A 95 21.77 -30.19 -0.53
C GLN A 95 21.64 -31.35 0.46
N ILE A 96 22.54 -31.43 1.45
CA ILE A 96 22.48 -32.45 2.49
C ILE A 96 21.18 -32.35 3.31
N ALA A 97 20.72 -31.13 3.62
CA ALA A 97 19.45 -30.94 4.32
C ALA A 97 18.24 -31.38 3.49
N LEU A 98 18.25 -31.12 2.18
CA LEU A 98 17.22 -31.60 1.24
C LEU A 98 17.23 -33.13 1.14
N ASP A 99 18.42 -33.73 0.99
CA ASP A 99 18.60 -35.18 0.91
C ASP A 99 18.16 -35.87 2.21
N SER A 100 18.31 -35.17 3.34
CA SER A 100 17.85 -35.62 4.67
C SER A 100 16.37 -35.36 4.93
N GLN A 101 15.63 -34.80 3.95
CA GLN A 101 14.20 -34.51 4.02
C GLN A 101 13.82 -33.58 5.19
N ALA A 102 14.64 -32.58 5.51
CA ALA A 102 14.28 -31.56 6.49
C ALA A 102 12.98 -30.84 6.07
N ASP A 103 12.12 -30.51 7.05
CA ASP A 103 10.86 -29.83 6.78
C ASP A 103 11.08 -28.40 6.26
N CYS A 104 12.18 -27.79 6.69
CA CYS A 104 12.59 -26.48 6.20
C CYS A 104 14.11 -26.29 6.29
N ILE A 105 14.63 -25.36 5.49
CA ILE A 105 16.01 -24.89 5.57
C ILE A 105 15.94 -23.44 5.97
N GLU A 106 16.66 -23.09 7.03
CA GLU A 106 16.86 -21.70 7.42
C GLU A 106 18.12 -21.16 6.74
N ILE A 107 18.02 -19.93 6.23
CA ILE A 107 19.03 -19.27 5.41
C ILE A 107 19.21 -17.86 5.98
N ASP A 108 20.43 -17.56 6.43
CA ASP A 108 20.80 -16.20 6.82
C ASP A 108 21.20 -15.40 5.59
N VAL A 109 20.66 -14.18 5.47
CA VAL A 109 20.93 -13.32 4.32
C VAL A 109 21.54 -12.00 4.77
N SER A 110 22.73 -11.71 4.24
CA SER A 110 23.39 -10.40 4.36
C SER A 110 23.40 -9.69 3.01
N ARG A 111 23.57 -8.36 3.05
CA ARG A 111 23.60 -7.52 1.84
C ARG A 111 24.92 -6.77 1.75
N SER A 112 25.58 -6.85 0.60
CA SER A 112 26.78 -6.07 0.30
C SER A 112 26.50 -4.58 0.09
N SER A 113 27.56 -3.78 0.02
CA SER A 113 27.46 -2.33 -0.21
C SER A 113 26.90 -1.97 -1.59
N ASP A 114 27.12 -2.81 -2.60
CA ASP A 114 26.53 -2.69 -3.94
C ASP A 114 25.13 -3.31 -4.05
N GLY A 115 24.58 -3.84 -2.96
CA GLY A 115 23.19 -4.27 -2.85
C GLY A 115 22.91 -5.73 -3.21
N VAL A 116 23.94 -6.54 -3.47
CA VAL A 116 23.83 -7.98 -3.73
C VAL A 116 23.54 -8.73 -2.42
N LEU A 117 22.69 -9.75 -2.48
CA LEU A 117 22.35 -10.61 -1.34
C LEU A 117 23.24 -11.84 -1.32
N PHE A 118 23.75 -12.17 -0.13
CA PHE A 118 24.59 -13.33 0.12
C PHE A 118 23.96 -14.18 1.20
N ALA A 119 23.99 -15.50 1.01
CA ALA A 119 23.69 -16.43 2.08
C ALA A 119 24.91 -16.51 3.01
N LEU A 120 24.92 -15.64 4.02
CA LEU A 120 26.04 -15.44 4.92
C LEU A 120 25.49 -14.92 6.24
N HIS A 121 26.05 -15.40 7.34
CA HIS A 121 25.70 -14.91 8.68
C HIS A 121 26.76 -13.90 9.15
N ASP A 122 26.35 -12.68 9.55
CA ASP A 122 27.24 -11.53 9.87
C ASP A 122 28.34 -11.80 10.94
N ARG A 123 28.22 -12.88 11.72
CA ARG A 123 29.22 -13.29 12.73
C ARG A 123 30.15 -14.42 12.28
N GLN A 124 29.91 -15.03 11.12
CA GLN A 124 30.90 -15.92 10.51
C GLN A 124 32.03 -15.02 10.01
N GLY A 125 33.01 -14.79 10.89
CA GLY A 125 34.26 -14.15 10.51
C GLY A 125 34.78 -14.86 9.27
N PHE A 126 35.26 -14.09 8.29
CA PHE A 126 35.92 -14.63 7.10
C PHE A 126 36.90 -15.70 7.55
N ALA A 127 36.63 -16.97 7.22
CA ALA A 127 37.65 -17.99 7.31
C ALA A 127 38.77 -17.49 6.40
N THR A 128 39.87 -17.06 6.99
CA THR A 128 41.01 -16.46 6.31
C THR A 128 41.83 -17.49 5.54
N ASP A 129 41.20 -18.56 5.03
CA ASP A 129 41.93 -19.74 4.58
C ASP A 129 41.02 -20.47 3.58
N ASN A 130 41.31 -20.35 2.29
CA ASN A 130 40.74 -21.11 1.16
C ASN A 130 39.48 -20.54 0.48
N TRP A 131 39.67 -19.46 -0.28
CA TRP A 131 38.70 -18.99 -1.30
C TRP A 131 38.78 -19.75 -2.64
N GLU A 132 39.53 -20.85 -2.72
CA GLU A 132 39.82 -21.56 -3.98
C GLU A 132 39.05 -22.86 -4.21
N GLN A 133 38.09 -23.23 -3.35
CA GLN A 133 37.40 -24.53 -3.47
C GLN A 133 35.89 -24.44 -3.73
N GLN A 134 35.32 -23.27 -4.00
CA GLN A 134 33.85 -23.14 -4.12
C GLN A 134 33.33 -22.38 -5.34
N PHE A 135 34.13 -22.32 -6.41
CA PHE A 135 33.68 -22.03 -7.78
C PHE A 135 34.31 -23.00 -8.77
#